data_AF-A0A2Z6DZW5-F1
#
_entry.id   AF-A0A2Z6DZW5-F1
#
_cell.length_a   1.000
_cell.length_b   1.000
_cell.length_c   1.000
_cell.angle_alpha   90.00
_cell.angle_beta   90.00
_cell.angle_gamma   90.00
#
_symmetry.space_group_name_H-M   'P 1'
#
loop_
_entity.id
_entity.type
_entity.pdbx_description
1 polymer ?
#
loop_
_entity_poly.entity_id
_entity_poly.type
_entity_poly.pdbx_seq_one_letter_code
_entity_poly.pdbx_strand_id
1 'polypeptide(L)'
;MKRQRGLGLIEVLIAVLVLAIGLLGVAALQANALKANQSALQRSQATMLAYLMLDAMRANRDAATAGGYNLGTPGSPDTPECNPPSENDLITRDQAYWLGKLKENLGNSACGLIACTATSCTVKVFWDDSRAGGSTTQIIEVTSQL
;
A
#
# COMPACT_ATOMS: atom_id res chain seq x y z
N MET A 1 47.66 50.21 -5.44
CA MET A 1 47.24 49.08 -4.57
C MET A 1 45.72 49.13 -4.40
N LYS A 2 44.99 48.09 -4.82
CA LYS A 2 43.52 48.04 -4.80
C LYS A 2 43.01 47.97 -3.35
N ARG A 3 42.10 48.87 -2.97
CA ARG A 3 41.40 48.82 -1.67
C ARG A 3 40.47 47.60 -1.63
N GLN A 4 40.71 46.71 -0.69
CA GLN A 4 39.80 45.63 -0.34
C GLN A 4 38.55 46.25 0.31
N ARG A 5 37.42 46.26 -0.40
CA ARG A 5 36.12 46.60 0.18
C ARG A 5 35.65 45.36 0.93
N GLY A 6 35.79 45.38 2.26
CA GLY A 6 35.28 44.30 3.11
C GLY A 6 33.80 44.07 2.84
N LEU A 7 33.44 42.81 2.65
CA LEU A 7 32.06 42.34 2.59
C LEU A 7 31.35 42.83 3.87
N GLY A 8 30.30 43.65 3.73
CA GLY A 8 29.62 44.23 4.89
C GLY A 8 28.85 43.15 5.67
N LEU A 9 28.64 43.33 6.98
CA LEU A 9 27.82 42.44 7.82
C LEU A 9 26.45 42.10 7.20
N ILE A 10 25.88 43.03 6.42
CA ILE A 10 24.62 42.87 5.68
C ILE A 10 24.71 41.76 4.62
N GLU A 11 25.84 41.62 3.93
CA GLU A 11 26.04 40.62 2.88
C GLU A 11 26.07 39.20 3.46
N VAL A 12 26.71 39.03 4.62
CA VAL A 12 26.70 37.76 5.36
C VAL A 12 25.29 37.44 5.87
N LEU A 13 24.56 38.43 6.39
CA LEU A 13 23.17 38.26 6.83
C LEU A 13 22.26 37.81 5.67
N ILE A 14 22.41 38.41 4.48
CA ILE A 14 21.66 38.01 3.29
C ILE A 14 22.05 36.60 2.86
N ALA A 15 23.33 36.25 2.86
CA ALA A 15 23.79 34.90 2.51
C ALA A 15 23.22 33.82 3.45
N VAL A 16 23.23 34.08 4.77
CA VAL A 16 22.64 33.18 5.77
C VAL A 16 21.12 33.09 5.61
N LEU A 17 20.44 34.19 5.31
CA LEU A 17 18.99 34.19 5.05
C LEU A 17 18.63 33.33 3.84
N VAL A 18 19.33 33.49 2.72
CA VAL A 18 19.10 32.70 1.50
C VAL A 18 19.39 31.22 1.77
N LEU A 19 20.49 30.91 2.48
CA LEU A 19 20.82 29.54 2.88
C LEU A 19 19.71 28.92 3.75
N ALA A 20 19.21 29.66 4.74
CA ALA A 20 18.16 29.19 5.63
C ALA A 20 16.87 28.84 4.86
N ILE A 21 16.46 29.69 3.91
CA ILE A 21 15.31 29.42 3.04
C ILE A 21 15.56 28.18 2.16
N GLY A 22 16.77 28.06 1.59
CA GLY A 22 17.16 26.89 0.79
C GLY A 22 17.08 25.58 1.57
N LEU A 23 17.58 25.56 2.81
CA LEU A 23 17.55 24.38 3.68
C LEU A 23 16.11 23.98 4.06
N LEU A 24 15.23 24.95 4.33
CA LEU A 24 13.81 24.68 4.58
C LEU A 24 13.13 24.06 3.35
N GLY A 25 13.46 24.54 2.15
CA GLY A 25 13.00 23.96 0.89
C GLY A 25 13.43 22.50 0.73
N VAL A 26 14.70 22.20 1.00
CA VAL A 26 15.23 20.82 0.94
C VAL A 26 14.56 19.92 1.99
N ALA A 27 14.37 20.39 3.22
CA ALA A 27 13.69 19.63 4.26
C ALA A 27 12.26 19.26 3.87
N ALA A 28 11.50 20.20 3.28
CA ALA A 28 10.16 19.94 2.77
C ALA A 28 10.17 18.88 1.65
N LEU A 29 11.12 18.95 0.72
CA LEU A 29 11.28 17.95 -0.33
C LEU A 29 11.63 16.57 0.23
N GLN A 30 12.52 16.48 1.22
CA GLN A 30 12.85 15.21 1.88
C GLN A 30 11.64 14.61 2.60
N ALA A 31 10.84 15.42 3.30
CA ALA A 31 9.63 14.95 3.96
C ALA A 31 8.60 14.39 2.95
N ASN A 32 8.43 15.06 1.81
CA ASN A 32 7.55 14.58 0.74
C ASN A 32 8.09 13.30 0.07
N ALA A 33 9.41 13.22 -0.14
CA ALA A 33 10.03 12.02 -0.69
C ALA A 33 9.84 10.81 0.24
N LEU A 34 9.96 10.99 1.56
CA LEU A 34 9.70 9.91 2.52
C LEU A 34 8.25 9.42 2.45
N LYS A 35 7.28 10.34 2.39
CA LYS A 35 5.86 10.01 2.23
C LYS A 35 5.61 9.21 0.93
N ALA A 36 6.15 9.68 -0.19
CA ALA A 36 6.00 9.00 -1.47
C ALA A 36 6.61 7.58 -1.46
N ASN A 37 7.78 7.40 -0.83
CA ASN A 37 8.40 6.09 -0.65
C ASN A 37 7.54 5.15 0.20
N GLN A 38 6.92 5.65 1.28
CA GLN A 38 6.04 4.84 2.12
C GLN A 38 4.80 4.35 1.36
N SER A 39 4.15 5.24 0.58
CA SER A 39 3.01 4.86 -0.26
C SER A 39 3.40 3.82 -1.33
N ALA A 40 4.56 4.00 -1.97
CA ALA A 40 5.09 3.05 -2.95
C ALA A 40 5.39 1.67 -2.33
N LEU A 41 5.92 1.65 -1.12
CA LEU A 41 6.17 0.43 -0.37
C LEU A 41 4.86 -0.31 -0.04
N GLN A 42 3.84 0.41 0.45
CA GLN A 42 2.52 -0.17 0.73
C GLN A 42 1.88 -0.75 -0.54
N ARG A 43 1.92 -0.06 -1.67
CA ARG A 43 1.43 -0.59 -2.97
C ARG A 43 2.16 -1.86 -3.39
N SER A 44 3.48 -1.90 -3.18
CA SER A 44 4.30 -3.08 -3.50
C SER A 44 3.94 -4.27 -2.61
N GLN A 45 3.76 -4.03 -1.30
CA GLN A 45 3.33 -5.06 -0.35
C GLN A 45 1.90 -5.56 -0.65
N ALA A 46 0.97 -4.66 -0.96
CA ALA A 46 -0.39 -5.01 -1.36
C ALA A 46 -0.40 -5.91 -2.61
N THR A 47 0.41 -5.56 -3.60
CA THR A 47 0.56 -6.36 -4.84
C THR A 47 1.16 -7.74 -4.56
N MET A 48 2.23 -7.80 -3.75
CA MET A 48 2.85 -9.06 -3.34
C MET A 48 1.85 -9.97 -2.61
N LEU A 49 1.09 -9.42 -1.67
CA LEU A 49 0.09 -10.17 -0.89
C LEU A 49 -1.10 -10.59 -1.76
N ALA A 50 -1.48 -9.82 -2.78
CA ALA A 50 -2.48 -10.25 -3.76
C ALA A 50 -2.00 -11.48 -4.56
N TYR A 51 -0.75 -11.47 -5.03
CA TYR A 51 -0.16 -12.63 -5.71
C TYR A 51 0.00 -13.85 -4.80
N LEU A 52 0.37 -13.64 -3.53
CA LEU A 52 0.45 -14.72 -2.55
C LEU A 52 -0.87 -15.48 -2.43
N MET A 53 -2.00 -14.75 -2.37
CA MET A 53 -3.33 -15.37 -2.31
C MET A 53 -3.71 -16.04 -3.65
N LEU A 54 -3.36 -15.45 -4.78
CA LEU A 54 -3.54 -16.09 -6.10
C LEU A 54 -2.76 -17.41 -6.19
N ASP A 55 -1.54 -17.47 -5.68
CA ASP A 55 -0.73 -18.68 -5.69
C ASP A 55 -1.27 -19.74 -4.73
N ALA A 56 -1.80 -19.35 -3.56
CA ALA A 56 -2.53 -20.26 -2.67
C ALA A 56 -3.77 -20.87 -3.37
N MET A 57 -4.55 -20.05 -4.09
CA MET A 57 -5.68 -20.53 -4.88
C MET A 57 -5.28 -21.42 -6.04
N ARG A 58 -4.14 -21.16 -6.70
CA ARG A 58 -3.60 -22.06 -7.75
C ARG A 58 -3.18 -23.41 -7.17
N ALA A 59 -2.61 -23.43 -5.97
CA ALA A 59 -2.26 -24.67 -5.27
C ALA A 59 -3.50 -25.50 -4.88
N ASN A 60 -4.64 -24.83 -4.65
CA ASN A 60 -5.93 -25.45 -4.34
C ASN A 60 -7.01 -25.09 -5.37
N ARG A 61 -6.68 -25.32 -6.66
CA ARG A 61 -7.46 -24.87 -7.82
C ARG A 61 -8.91 -25.34 -7.80
N ASP A 62 -9.17 -26.58 -7.42
CA ASP A 62 -10.53 -27.15 -7.44
C ASP A 62 -11.44 -26.41 -6.46
N ALA A 63 -10.97 -26.15 -5.23
CA ALA A 63 -11.72 -25.38 -4.26
C ALA A 63 -11.90 -23.91 -4.69
N ALA A 64 -10.87 -23.31 -5.30
CA ALA A 64 -10.93 -21.92 -5.75
C ALA A 64 -11.91 -21.73 -6.92
N THR A 65 -11.88 -22.61 -7.92
CA THR A 65 -12.83 -22.56 -9.06
C THR A 65 -14.27 -22.93 -8.67
N ALA A 66 -14.44 -23.72 -7.61
CA ALA A 66 -15.74 -23.96 -6.96
C ALA A 66 -16.22 -22.75 -6.11
N GLY A 67 -15.42 -21.70 -6.00
CA GLY A 67 -15.74 -20.49 -5.23
C GLY A 67 -15.51 -20.59 -3.72
N GLY A 68 -14.83 -21.63 -3.25
CA GLY A 68 -14.55 -21.84 -1.82
C GLY A 68 -13.69 -20.74 -1.20
N TYR A 69 -12.80 -20.12 -1.99
CA TYR A 69 -11.98 -18.98 -1.56
C TYR A 69 -12.69 -17.63 -1.61
N ASN A 70 -13.93 -17.55 -2.12
CA ASN A 70 -14.62 -16.28 -2.29
C ASN A 70 -14.80 -15.57 -0.93
N LEU A 71 -14.36 -14.32 -0.89
CA LEU A 71 -14.47 -13.42 0.26
C LEU A 71 -15.11 -12.12 -0.19
N GLY A 72 -16.11 -11.68 0.55
CA GLY A 72 -17.07 -10.68 0.08
C GLY A 72 -18.25 -11.33 -0.65
N THR A 73 -19.26 -10.55 -1.00
CA THR A 73 -20.48 -11.09 -1.63
C THR A 73 -20.22 -11.39 -3.10
N PRO A 74 -20.37 -12.64 -3.60
CA PRO A 74 -20.22 -12.93 -5.02
C PRO A 74 -21.18 -12.06 -5.85
N GLY A 75 -20.64 -11.26 -6.76
CA GLY A 75 -21.42 -10.33 -7.60
C GLY A 75 -21.60 -8.91 -7.04
N SER A 76 -21.06 -8.58 -5.86
CA SER A 76 -20.97 -7.20 -5.35
C SER A 76 -19.49 -6.79 -5.23
N PRO A 77 -18.99 -5.85 -6.06
CA PRO A 77 -17.57 -5.49 -6.08
C PRO A 77 -17.07 -4.71 -4.86
N ASP A 78 -17.93 -4.35 -3.89
CA ASP A 78 -17.63 -3.28 -2.92
C ASP A 78 -17.82 -3.66 -1.43
N THR A 79 -17.93 -4.95 -1.08
CA THR A 79 -17.95 -5.40 0.33
C THR A 79 -16.69 -6.19 0.69
N PRO A 80 -15.55 -5.51 0.92
CA PRO A 80 -14.32 -6.18 1.30
C PRO A 80 -14.43 -6.78 2.71
N GLU A 81 -13.82 -7.94 2.91
CA GLU A 81 -13.68 -8.56 4.22
C GLU A 81 -12.46 -7.97 4.93
N CYS A 82 -12.69 -7.46 6.14
CA CYS A 82 -11.67 -6.81 6.95
C CYS A 82 -11.30 -7.65 8.16
N ASN A 83 -12.02 -8.72 8.45
CA ASN A 83 -11.82 -9.55 9.63
C ASN A 83 -11.36 -10.95 9.20
N PRO A 84 -10.21 -11.42 9.72
CA PRO A 84 -9.78 -12.80 9.53
C PRO A 84 -10.90 -13.79 9.94
N PRO A 85 -11.29 -14.74 9.08
CA PRO A 85 -12.26 -15.78 9.45
C PRO A 85 -11.66 -16.71 10.52
N SER A 86 -12.51 -17.51 11.18
CA SER A 86 -12.04 -18.54 12.09
C SER A 86 -11.39 -19.69 11.32
N GLU A 87 -10.20 -20.10 11.76
CA GLU A 87 -9.39 -21.11 11.09
C GLU A 87 -9.90 -22.53 11.37
N ASN A 88 -10.78 -23.04 10.49
CA ASN A 88 -11.38 -24.37 10.64
C ASN A 88 -10.88 -25.35 9.56
N ASP A 89 -10.40 -24.83 8.44
CA ASP A 89 -9.92 -25.60 7.29
C ASP A 89 -8.74 -24.88 6.61
N LEU A 90 -8.21 -25.47 5.54
CA LEU A 90 -7.12 -24.88 4.74
C LEU A 90 -7.49 -23.49 4.20
N ILE A 91 -8.72 -23.33 3.70
CA ILE A 91 -9.16 -22.11 3.01
C ILE A 91 -9.25 -20.95 4.00
N THR A 92 -9.97 -21.15 5.11
CA THR A 92 -10.13 -20.15 6.18
C THR A 92 -8.80 -19.82 6.85
N ARG A 93 -7.88 -20.78 6.97
CA ARG A 93 -6.51 -20.50 7.42
C ARG A 93 -5.73 -19.63 6.45
N ASP A 94 -5.77 -19.93 5.15
CA ASP A 94 -5.09 -19.11 4.12
C ASP A 94 -5.66 -17.68 4.11
N GLN A 95 -6.99 -17.56 4.19
CA GLN A 95 -7.70 -16.28 4.26
C GLN A 95 -7.35 -15.49 5.52
N ALA A 96 -7.33 -16.16 6.69
CA ALA A 96 -6.99 -15.52 7.97
C ALA A 96 -5.53 -15.06 7.99
N TYR A 97 -4.60 -15.90 7.50
CA TYR A 97 -3.19 -15.56 7.35
C TYR A 97 -3.01 -14.35 6.44
N TRP A 98 -3.66 -14.35 5.28
CA TRP A 98 -3.58 -13.27 4.30
C TRP A 98 -4.14 -11.95 4.84
N LEU A 99 -5.34 -11.95 5.41
CA LEU A 99 -5.94 -10.76 6.03
C LEU A 99 -5.09 -10.25 7.22
N GLY A 100 -4.51 -11.14 8.01
CA GLY A 100 -3.55 -10.80 9.06
C GLY A 100 -2.32 -10.09 8.49
N LYS A 101 -1.75 -10.61 7.40
CA LYS A 101 -0.59 -9.99 6.73
C LYS A 101 -0.92 -8.66 6.08
N LEU A 102 -2.11 -8.50 5.50
CA LEU A 102 -2.58 -7.22 4.99
C LEU A 102 -2.61 -6.17 6.12
N LYS A 103 -3.16 -6.52 7.29
CA LYS A 103 -3.21 -5.60 8.44
C LYS A 103 -1.84 -5.26 9.00
N GLU A 104 -0.95 -6.25 9.10
CA GLU A 104 0.42 -6.06 9.61
C GLU A 104 1.24 -5.12 8.72
N ASN A 105 1.08 -5.22 7.40
CA ASN A 105 1.91 -4.50 6.43
C ASN A 105 1.31 -3.17 5.97
N LEU A 106 0.00 -3.11 5.77
CA LEU A 106 -0.71 -1.96 5.20
C LEU A 106 -1.46 -1.14 6.26
N GLY A 107 -1.65 -1.69 7.45
CA GLY A 107 -2.35 -1.06 8.57
C GLY A 107 -3.72 -1.68 8.88
N ASN A 108 -4.28 -1.35 10.04
CA ASN A 108 -5.47 -2.04 10.57
C ASN A 108 -6.75 -1.89 9.70
N SER A 109 -6.81 -0.86 8.87
CA SER A 109 -7.90 -0.62 7.91
C SER A 109 -7.79 -1.46 6.63
N ALA A 110 -6.75 -2.29 6.51
CA ALA A 110 -6.57 -3.13 5.34
C ALA A 110 -7.62 -4.25 5.28
N CYS A 111 -8.19 -4.43 4.08
CA CYS A 111 -9.25 -5.40 3.82
C CYS A 111 -9.00 -6.08 2.46
N GLY A 112 -9.65 -7.22 2.25
CA GLY A 112 -9.48 -8.05 1.07
C GLY A 112 -10.81 -8.48 0.46
N LEU A 113 -10.82 -8.66 -0.86
CA LEU A 113 -11.94 -9.27 -1.59
C LEU A 113 -11.38 -10.32 -2.53
N ILE A 114 -12.01 -11.49 -2.55
CA ILE A 114 -11.65 -12.59 -3.46
C ILE A 114 -12.91 -12.97 -4.22
N ALA A 115 -12.85 -12.87 -5.54
CA ALA A 115 -13.94 -13.25 -6.42
C ALA A 115 -13.42 -14.20 -7.51
N CYS A 116 -13.70 -15.48 -7.33
CA CYS A 116 -13.40 -16.54 -8.26
C CYS A 116 -14.63 -16.95 -9.07
N THR A 117 -14.35 -17.19 -10.35
CA THR A 117 -15.22 -17.86 -11.31
C THR A 117 -14.61 -19.22 -11.67
N ALA A 118 -15.27 -19.99 -12.53
CA ALA A 118 -14.76 -21.29 -12.98
C ALA A 118 -13.38 -21.23 -13.68
N THR A 119 -12.99 -20.06 -14.22
CA THR A 119 -11.77 -19.93 -15.04
C THR A 119 -10.80 -18.86 -14.55
N SER A 120 -11.27 -17.88 -13.78
CA SER A 120 -10.45 -16.76 -13.32
C SER A 120 -10.80 -16.33 -11.90
N CYS A 121 -9.78 -15.90 -11.16
CA CYS A 121 -9.93 -15.30 -9.85
C CYS A 121 -9.39 -13.88 -9.84
N THR A 122 -10.14 -13.00 -9.18
CA THR A 122 -9.79 -11.62 -8.92
C THR A 122 -9.56 -11.44 -7.43
N VAL A 123 -8.41 -10.90 -7.07
CA VAL A 123 -8.06 -10.50 -5.70
C VAL A 123 -7.97 -8.98 -5.66
N LYS A 124 -8.72 -8.36 -4.77
CA LYS A 124 -8.63 -6.92 -4.49
C LYS A 124 -8.15 -6.69 -3.08
N VAL A 125 -7.24 -5.73 -2.92
CA VAL A 125 -6.69 -5.30 -1.64
C VAL A 125 -7.02 -3.84 -1.44
N PHE A 126 -7.59 -3.52 -0.28
CA PHE A 126 -8.02 -2.18 0.11
C PHE A 126 -7.23 -1.71 1.33
N TRP A 127 -6.79 -0.46 1.37
CA TRP A 127 -6.18 0.14 2.56
C TRP A 127 -6.27 1.67 2.56
N ASP A 128 -5.95 2.29 3.70
CA ASP A 128 -5.88 3.75 3.87
C ASP A 128 -4.43 4.24 3.71
N ASP A 129 -4.19 5.15 2.75
CA ASP A 129 -2.88 5.74 2.45
C ASP A 129 -2.81 7.24 2.80
N SER A 130 -3.80 7.77 3.52
CA SER A 130 -3.90 9.18 3.89
C SER A 130 -2.69 9.69 4.68
N ARG A 131 -2.03 8.81 5.44
CA ARG A 131 -0.81 9.12 6.21
C ARG A 131 0.39 9.48 5.33
N ALA A 132 0.46 8.91 4.13
CA ALA A 132 1.47 9.24 3.13
C ALA A 132 1.02 10.37 2.19
N GLY A 133 -0.15 10.98 2.43
CA GLY A 133 -0.74 11.98 1.56
C GLY A 133 -1.55 11.39 0.38
N GLY A 134 -1.87 10.09 0.43
CA GLY A 134 -2.75 9.41 -0.52
C GLY A 134 -4.25 9.52 -0.17
N SER A 135 -5.08 8.73 -0.85
CA SER A 135 -6.53 8.62 -0.53
C SER A 135 -6.78 7.73 0.68
N THR A 136 -7.90 7.95 1.38
CA THR A 136 -8.42 7.11 2.46
C THR A 136 -8.82 5.70 2.00
N THR A 137 -8.92 5.50 0.69
CA THR A 137 -9.22 4.20 0.09
C THR A 137 -8.36 4.03 -1.16
N GLN A 138 -7.28 3.28 -1.02
CA GLN A 138 -6.49 2.74 -2.12
C GLN A 138 -6.97 1.33 -2.44
N ILE A 139 -6.90 0.97 -3.73
CA ILE A 139 -7.28 -0.35 -4.21
C ILE A 139 -6.21 -0.84 -5.17
N ILE A 140 -5.78 -2.08 -4.99
CA ILE A 140 -5.06 -2.85 -6.02
C ILE A 140 -5.93 -4.03 -6.39
N GLU A 141 -6.09 -4.25 -7.69
CA GLU A 141 -6.84 -5.37 -8.26
C GLU A 141 -5.90 -6.19 -9.13
N VAL A 142 -5.83 -7.50 -8.84
CA VAL A 142 -5.07 -8.46 -9.63
C VAL A 142 -6.01 -9.58 -10.04
N THR A 143 -6.08 -9.84 -11.35
CA THR A 143 -6.88 -10.92 -11.90
C THR A 143 -5.97 -11.93 -12.58
N SER A 144 -6.17 -13.22 -12.30
CA SER A 144 -5.45 -14.32 -12.92
C SER A 144 -6.42 -15.39 -13.40
N GLN A 145 -6.08 -16.05 -14.51
CA GLN A 145 -6.61 -17.37 -14.80
C GLN A 145 -5.98 -18.37 -13.83
N LEU A 146 -6.80 -19.21 -13.22
CA LEU A 146 -6.30 -20.29 -12.37
C LEU A 146 -5.82 -21.46 -13.21
#